data_AF-A0A964HBQ3-F1
#
_entry.id   AF-A0A964HBQ3-F1
#
_cell.length_a   1.000
_cell.length_b   1.000
_cell.length_c   1.000
_cell.angle_alpha   90.00
_cell.angle_beta   90.00
_cell.angle_gamma   90.00
#
_symmetry.space_group_name_H-M   'P 1'
#
loop_
_entity.id
_entity.type
_entity.pdbx_description
1 polymer ?
#
loop_
_entity_poly.entity_id
_entity_poly.type
_entity_poly.pdbx_seq_one_letter_code
_entity_poly.pdbx_strand_id
1 'polypeptide(L)'
;LETLGGQRDTVVAGLPRDILAAYQRIFQGRAGQAIVPVGHAACGGCGAPLPPQTVNEVRKMEALITCETCGRILVWGQEPK
;
A
#
# COMPACT_ATOMS: atom_id res chain seq x y z
N LEU A 1 10.61 19.00 -11.95
CA LEU A 1 10.62 17.54 -11.66
C LEU A 1 11.60 17.19 -10.53
N GLU A 2 12.67 17.98 -10.31
CA GLU A 2 13.71 17.70 -9.31
C GLU A 2 13.26 17.80 -7.84
N THR A 3 12.20 18.56 -7.53
CA THR A 3 11.74 18.81 -6.16
C THR A 3 11.07 17.62 -5.48
N LEU A 4 10.48 16.69 -6.24
CA LEU A 4 9.85 15.47 -5.71
C LEU A 4 10.84 14.31 -5.51
N GLY A 5 11.92 14.28 -6.28
CA GLY A 5 12.96 13.23 -6.17
C GLY A 5 13.72 13.30 -4.86
N GLY A 6 14.27 14.48 -4.52
CA GLY A 6 15.08 14.64 -3.31
C GLY A 6 14.33 14.39 -1.99
N GLN A 7 13.02 14.68 -1.96
CA GLN A 7 12.17 14.37 -0.80
C GLN A 7 11.96 12.86 -0.65
N ARG A 8 11.78 12.15 -1.76
CA ARG A 8 11.65 10.69 -1.77
C ARG A 8 12.92 10.01 -1.27
N ASP A 9 14.09 10.43 -1.73
CA ASP A 9 15.37 9.82 -1.32
C ASP A 9 15.61 9.93 0.19
N THR A 10 15.23 11.05 0.79
CA THR A 10 15.35 11.27 2.24
C THR A 10 14.46 10.32 3.03
N VAL A 11 13.21 10.13 2.59
CA VAL A 11 12.25 9.22 3.25
C VAL A 11 12.64 7.76 3.04
N VAL A 12 13.14 7.42 1.85
CA VAL A 12 13.58 6.06 1.51
C VAL A 12 14.80 5.63 2.32
N ALA A 13 15.73 6.56 2.60
CA ALA A 13 16.92 6.27 3.40
C ALA A 13 16.60 5.82 4.85
N GLY A 14 15.46 6.23 5.39
CA GLY A 14 15.01 5.85 6.74
C GLY A 14 14.17 4.57 6.79
N LEU A 15 13.82 3.98 5.65
CA LEU A 15 12.96 2.81 5.59
C LEU A 15 13.76 1.49 5.68
N PRO A 16 13.22 0.46 6.37
CA PRO A 16 13.76 -0.88 6.30
C PRO A 16 13.80 -1.39 4.84
N ARG A 17 14.91 -2.05 4.47
CA ARG A 17 15.18 -2.44 3.07
C ARG A 17 14.16 -3.44 2.52
N ASP A 18 13.68 -4.33 3.37
CA ASP A 18 12.66 -5.33 3.08
C ASP A 18 11.31 -4.68 2.73
N ILE A 19 10.90 -3.66 3.50
CA ILE A 19 9.68 -2.89 3.22
C ILE A 19 9.79 -2.15 1.89
N LEU A 20 10.93 -1.51 1.65
CA LEU A 20 11.18 -0.81 0.41
C LEU A 20 11.15 -1.76 -0.80
N ALA A 21 11.78 -2.93 -0.69
CA ALA A 21 11.81 -3.93 -1.75
C ALA A 21 10.39 -4.47 -2.07
N ALA A 22 9.59 -4.75 -1.03
CA ALA A 22 8.20 -5.18 -1.20
C ALA A 22 7.37 -4.12 -1.92
N TYR A 23 7.47 -2.85 -1.49
CA TYR A 23 6.79 -1.74 -2.14
C TYR A 23 7.21 -1.60 -3.61
N GLN A 24 8.52 -1.58 -3.90
CA GLN A 24 9.04 -1.39 -5.26
C GLN A 24 8.58 -2.49 -6.22
N ARG A 25 8.60 -3.75 -5.76
CA ARG A 25 8.11 -4.90 -6.53
C ARG A 25 6.65 -4.72 -6.95
N ILE A 26 5.80 -4.31 -6.02
CA ILE A 26 4.38 -4.07 -6.30
C ILE A 26 4.22 -2.85 -7.22
N PHE A 27 4.94 -1.77 -6.95
CA PHE A 27 4.87 -0.52 -7.72
C PHE A 27 5.20 -0.75 -9.20
N GLN A 28 6.27 -1.48 -9.48
CA GLN A 28 6.66 -1.84 -10.84
C GLN A 28 5.66 -2.80 -11.50
N GLY A 29 5.14 -3.78 -10.76
CA GLY A 29 4.20 -4.77 -11.27
C GLY A 29 2.74 -4.29 -11.41
N ARG A 30 2.37 -3.15 -10.82
CA ARG A 30 0.98 -2.67 -10.72
C ARG A 30 0.81 -1.22 -11.17
N ALA A 31 1.49 -0.85 -12.25
CA ALA A 31 1.38 0.45 -12.93
C ALA A 31 1.57 1.66 -12.01
N GLY A 32 2.50 1.58 -11.07
CA GLY A 32 2.82 2.67 -10.16
C GLY A 32 1.86 2.83 -8.97
N GLN A 33 0.96 1.88 -8.72
CA GLN A 33 0.05 1.93 -7.58
C GLN A 33 0.27 0.72 -6.65
N ALA A 34 1.16 0.90 -5.68
CA ALA A 34 1.53 -0.16 -4.73
C ALA A 34 0.69 -0.18 -3.45
N ILE A 35 0.19 0.99 -3.03
CA ILE A 35 -0.56 1.18 -1.79
C ILE A 35 -1.96 1.67 -2.16
N VAL A 36 -2.99 1.07 -1.56
CA VAL A 36 -4.40 1.42 -1.82
C VAL A 36 -5.23 1.40 -0.55
N PRO A 37 -6.24 2.28 -0.45
CA PRO A 37 -7.14 2.27 0.69
C PRO A 37 -8.06 1.04 0.65
N VAL A 38 -8.56 0.66 1.82
CA VAL A 38 -9.72 -0.24 1.93
C VAL A 38 -11.00 0.60 1.90
N GLY A 39 -11.86 0.35 0.91
CA GLY A 39 -13.15 1.02 0.74
C GLY A 39 -14.29 0.01 0.66
N HIS A 40 -15.38 0.23 1.42
CA HIS A 40 -16.54 -0.68 1.43
C HIS A 40 -16.21 -2.17 1.62
N ALA A 41 -15.25 -2.49 2.50
CA ALA A 41 -14.73 -3.85 2.70
C ALA A 41 -14.16 -4.51 1.44
N ALA A 42 -13.63 -3.71 0.51
CA ALA A 42 -12.97 -4.15 -0.71
C ALA A 42 -11.62 -3.47 -0.89
N CYS A 43 -10.76 -4.09 -1.71
CA CYS A 43 -9.48 -3.51 -2.11
C CYS A 43 -9.71 -2.31 -3.04
N GLY A 44 -9.28 -1.11 -2.66
CA GLY A 44 -9.39 0.10 -3.48
C GLY A 44 -8.57 0.10 -4.77
N GLY A 45 -7.78 -0.96 -5.04
CA GLY A 45 -7.01 -1.10 -6.27
C GLY A 45 -7.56 -2.08 -7.30
N CYS A 46 -8.27 -3.13 -6.88
CA CYS A 46 -8.82 -4.13 -7.80
C CYS A 46 -10.30 -4.47 -7.56
N GLY A 47 -10.92 -3.90 -6.52
CA GLY A 47 -12.32 -4.13 -6.18
C GLY A 47 -12.63 -5.48 -5.54
N ALA A 48 -11.63 -6.34 -5.31
CA ALA A 48 -11.85 -7.63 -4.68
C ALA A 48 -12.37 -7.47 -3.24
N PRO A 49 -13.38 -8.25 -2.83
CA PRO A 49 -13.89 -8.21 -1.45
C PRO A 49 -12.80 -8.69 -0.49
N LEU A 50 -12.71 -8.05 0.67
CA LEU A 50 -11.76 -8.39 1.72
C LEU A 50 -12.46 -9.12 2.85
N PRO A 51 -11.88 -10.21 3.37
CA PRO A 51 -12.40 -10.88 4.56
C PRO A 51 -12.54 -9.90 5.75
N PRO A 52 -13.55 -10.06 6.62
CA PRO A 52 -13.72 -9.21 7.80
C PRO A 52 -12.47 -9.18 8.70
N GLN A 53 -11.77 -10.31 8.81
CA GLN A 53 -10.50 -10.40 9.54
C GLN A 53 -9.43 -9.48 8.93
N THR A 54 -9.23 -9.54 7.61
CA THR A 54 -8.29 -8.67 6.89
C THR A 54 -8.65 -7.20 7.07
N VAL A 55 -9.94 -6.84 7.01
CA VAL A 55 -10.40 -5.46 7.26
C VAL A 55 -10.04 -5.02 8.68
N ASN A 56 -10.23 -5.88 9.67
CA ASN A 56 -9.88 -5.60 11.06
C ASN A 56 -8.36 -5.48 11.26
N GLU A 57 -7.56 -6.32 10.62
CA GLU A 57 -6.09 -6.25 10.66
C GLU A 57 -5.58 -4.96 10.01
N VAL A 58 -6.13 -4.58 8.85
CA VAL A 58 -5.81 -3.31 8.18
C VAL A 58 -6.19 -2.12 9.06
N ARG A 59 -7.32 -2.17 9.77
CA ARG A 59 -7.74 -1.12 10.73
C ARG A 59 -6.76 -0.91 11.87
N LYS A 60 -6.12 -1.98 12.37
CA LYS A 60 -5.14 -1.88 13.47
C LYS A 60 -3.85 -1.20 13.03
N MET A 61 -3.48 -1.31 11.76
CA MET A 61 -2.23 -0.76 11.19
C MET A 61 -0.96 -1.19 11.95
N GLU A 62 -1.00 -2.35 12.61
CA GLU A 62 0.12 -2.92 13.36
C GLU A 62 1.12 -3.68 12.45
N ALA A 63 0.66 -4.08 11.26
CA ALA A 63 1.44 -4.83 10.28
C ALA A 63 1.05 -4.43 8.85
N LEU A 64 1.95 -4.68 7.90
CA LEU A 64 1.66 -4.53 6.49
C LEU A 64 0.78 -5.68 6.01
N ILE A 65 -0.45 -5.34 5.65
CA ILE A 65 -1.40 -6.29 5.06
C ILE A 65 -1.44 -6.05 3.55
N THR A 66 -1.49 -7.13 2.77
CA THR A 66 -1.60 -7.05 1.31
C THR A 66 -2.90 -7.69 0.83
N CYS A 67 -3.41 -7.21 -0.30
CA CYS A 67 -4.56 -7.83 -0.96
C CYS A 67 -4.16 -9.19 -1.52
N GLU A 68 -4.86 -10.25 -1.13
CA GLU A 68 -4.59 -11.62 -1.61
C GLU A 68 -4.81 -11.75 -3.13
N THR A 69 -5.66 -10.92 -3.72
CA THR A 69 -5.97 -10.96 -5.15
C THR A 69 -4.93 -10.23 -6.01
N CYS A 70 -4.55 -8.99 -5.66
CA CYS A 70 -3.66 -8.18 -6.50
C CYS A 70 -2.28 -7.94 -5.89
N GLY A 71 -2.07 -8.27 -4.62
CA GLY A 71 -0.82 -8.11 -3.91
C GLY A 71 -0.48 -6.67 -3.50
N ARG A 72 -1.37 -5.69 -3.70
CA ARG A 72 -1.17 -4.30 -3.25
C ARG A 72 -1.24 -4.21 -1.72
N ILE A 73 -0.47 -3.31 -1.15
CA ILE A 73 -0.49 -2.99 0.28
C ILE A 73 -1.80 -2.27 0.59
N LEU A 74 -2.53 -2.78 1.58
CA LEU A 74 -3.80 -2.23 2.04
C LEU A 74 -3.54 -1.28 3.20
N VAL A 75 -4.14 -0.09 3.15
CA VAL A 75 -4.11 0.87 4.25
C VAL A 75 -5.51 1.24 4.69
N TRP A 76 -5.66 1.49 5.99
CA TRP A 76 -6.87 2.07 6.54
C TRP A 76 -6.74 3.59 6.54
N GLY A 77 -7.71 4.31 5.98
CA GLY A 77 -7.65 5.77 5.86
C GLY A 77 -7.59 6.26 4.42
N GLN A 78 -7.52 7.58 4.29
CA GLN A 78 -8.25 8.38 3.29
C GLN A 78 -7.95 8.04 1.82
N GLU A 79 -9.02 7.95 1.03
CA GLU A 79 -9.00 8.17 -0.41
C GLU A 79 -8.33 9.52 -0.69
N PRO A 80 -7.36 9.60 -1.62
CA PRO A 80 -6.82 10.89 -2.02
C PRO A 80 -7.95 11.73 -2.62
N LYS A 81 -8.13 12.95 -2.10
CA LYS A 81 -9.03 13.97 -2.67
C LYS A 81 -8.51 14.46 -4.02
#